data_AF-A0A1I3SQ29-F1
#
_entry.id   AF-A0A1I3SQ29-F1
#
_cell.length_a   1.000
_cell.length_b   1.000
_cell.length_c   1.000
_cell.angle_alpha   90.00
_cell.angle_beta   90.00
_cell.angle_gamma   90.00
#
_symmetry.space_group_name_H-M   'P 1'
#
loop_
_entity.id
_entity.type
_entity.pdbx_description
1 polymer ?
#
loop_
_entity_poly.entity_id
_entity_poly.type
_entity_poly.pdbx_seq_one_letter_code
_entity_poly.pdbx_strand_id
1 'polypeptide(L)' 'MDLAYLLSRYEISVARAGSAACVSARASHRALASGYAERIRRFRMAGTTAVAA' A
#
# COMPACT_ATOMS: atom_id res chain seq x y z
N MET A 1 -10.79 -6.08 -3.71
CA MET A 1 -9.83 -5.14 -4.35
C MET A 1 -8.78 -5.97 -5.05
N ASP A 2 -8.47 -5.62 -6.29
CA ASP A 2 -7.38 -6.25 -7.04
C ASP A 2 -6.01 -5.64 -6.66
N LEU A 3 -4.96 -6.25 -7.22
CA LEU A 3 -3.59 -5.80 -7.01
C LEU A 3 -3.33 -4.41 -7.61
N ALA A 4 -3.93 -4.06 -8.74
CA ALA A 4 -3.72 -2.77 -9.42
C ALA A 4 -4.22 -1.61 -8.55
N TYR A 5 -5.40 -1.76 -7.94
CA TYR A 5 -5.93 -0.81 -6.97
C TYR A 5 -4.98 -0.64 -5.78
N LEU A 6 -4.51 -1.74 -5.20
CA LEU A 6 -3.62 -1.69 -4.02
C LEU A 6 -2.30 -0.98 -4.33
N LEU A 7 -1.71 -1.24 -5.50
CA LEU A 7 -0.50 -0.58 -5.96
C LEU A 7 -0.73 0.92 -6.18
N SER A 8 -1.79 1.29 -6.89
CA SER A 8 -2.13 2.70 -7.13
C SER A 8 -2.32 3.48 -5.82
N ARG A 9 -3.01 2.88 -4.83
CA ARG A 9 -3.20 3.54 -3.53
C ARG A 9 -1.93 3.63 -2.70
N TYR A 10 -1.04 2.64 -2.79
CA TYR A 10 0.27 2.69 -2.17
C TYR A 10 1.09 3.85 -2.74
N GLU A 11 1.21 3.95 -4.06
CA GLU A 11 1.98 5.00 -4.74
C GLU A 11 1.47 6.40 -4.42
N ILE A 12 0.14 6.60 -4.46
CA ILE A 12 -0.47 7.89 -4.08
C ILE A 12 -0.13 8.24 -2.64
N SER A 13 -0.18 7.26 -1.72
CA SER A 13 0.11 7.49 -0.30
C SER A 13 1.58 7.84 -0.09
N VAL A 14 2.50 7.17 -0.77
CA VAL A 14 3.94 7.50 -0.74
C VAL A 14 4.20 8.90 -1.30
N ALA A 15 3.62 9.23 -2.46
CA ALA A 15 3.77 10.55 -3.07
C ALA A 15 3.26 11.67 -2.14
N ARG A 16 2.08 11.48 -1.53
CA ARG A 16 1.53 12.45 -0.58
C ARG A 16 2.33 12.55 0.72
N ALA A 17 2.94 11.47 1.19
CA ALA A 17 3.86 11.54 2.33
C ALA A 17 5.11 12.38 2.03
N GLY A 18 5.56 12.44 0.78
CA GLY A 18 6.68 13.28 0.34
C GLY A 18 6.33 14.75 0.16
N SER A 19 5.10 15.06 -0.27
CA SER A 19 4.67 16.43 -0.59
C SER A 19 3.82 17.13 0.46
N ALA A 20 3.33 16.42 1.49
CA ALA A 20 2.50 17.04 2.52
C ALA A 20 3.26 18.07 3.37
N ALA A 21 2.64 19.23 3.58
CA ALA A 21 3.25 20.38 4.25
C ALA A 21 3.52 20.12 5.75
N CYS A 22 2.59 19.48 6.46
CA CYS A 22 2.69 19.27 7.90
C CYS A 22 3.15 17.85 8.28
N VAL A 23 3.81 17.74 9.44
CA VAL A 23 4.35 16.49 9.97
C VAL A 23 3.26 15.45 10.21
N SER A 24 2.10 15.87 10.73
CA SER A 24 0.96 14.99 10.98
C SER A 24 0.42 14.36 9.70
N ALA A 25 0.24 15.15 8.63
CA ALA A 25 -0.19 14.63 7.33
C ALA A 25 0.84 13.66 6.73
N ARG A 26 2.14 13.98 6.82
CA ARG A 26 3.20 13.06 6.40
C ARG A 26 3.12 11.73 7.15
N ALA A 27 2.92 11.77 8.47
CA ALA A 27 2.77 10.57 9.29
C ALA A 27 1.53 9.74 8.88
N SER A 28 0.38 10.38 8.69
CA SER A 28 -0.85 9.71 8.24
C SER A 28 -0.68 9.04 6.88
N HIS A 29 -0.05 9.71 5.91
CA HIS A 29 0.22 9.13 4.59
C HIS A 29 1.19 7.95 4.64
N ARG A 30 2.21 7.99 5.51
CA ARG A 30 3.11 6.84 5.74
C ARG A 30 2.39 5.65 6.37
N ALA A 31 1.50 5.89 7.33
CA ALA A 31 0.68 4.84 7.93
C ALA A 31 -0.23 4.18 6.89
N LEU A 32 -0.86 4.97 6.01
CA LEU A 32 -1.65 4.46 4.89
C LEU A 32 -0.81 3.63 3.92
N ALA A 33 0.36 4.13 3.50
CA ALA A 33 1.27 3.41 2.62
C ALA A 33 1.68 2.05 3.22
N SER A 34 2.00 2.02 4.50
CA SER A 34 2.34 0.79 5.23
C SER A 34 1.19 -0.22 5.22
N GLY A 35 -0.05 0.24 5.46
CA GLY A 35 -1.24 -0.60 5.42
C GLY A 35 -1.57 -1.12 4.01
N TYR A 36 -1.24 -0.39 2.94
CA TYR A 36 -1.36 -0.90 1.58
C TYR A 36 -0.26 -1.91 1.23
N ALA A 37 0.99 -1.66 1.65
CA ALA A 37 2.10 -2.58 1.46
C ALA A 37 1.82 -3.95 2.10
N GLU A 38 1.24 -3.97 3.29
CA GLU A 38 0.83 -5.21 3.94
C GLU A 38 -0.23 -5.97 3.14
N ARG A 39 -1.26 -5.27 2.64
CA ARG A 39 -2.31 -5.87 1.81
C ARG A 39 -1.76 -6.42 0.49
N ILE A 40 -0.82 -5.72 -0.14
CA ILE A 40 -0.11 -6.20 -1.33
C ILE A 40 0.63 -7.51 -1.02
N ARG A 41 1.35 -7.56 0.10
CA ARG A 41 2.04 -8.79 0.54
C ARG A 41 1.06 -9.93 0.73
N ARG A 42 -0.05 -9.71 1.42
CA ARG A 42 -1.11 -10.72 1.63
C ARG A 42 -1.71 -11.20 0.31
N PHE A 43 -2.00 -10.28 -0.62
CA PHE A 43 -2.53 -10.60 -1.94
C PHE A 43 -1.56 -11.48 -2.74
N ARG A 44 -0.27 -11.14 -2.73
CA ARG A 44 0.78 -11.93 -3.40
C ARG A 44 0.88 -13.34 -2.81
N MET A 45 0.90 -13.46 -1.48
CA MET A 45 0.95 -14.77 -0.81
C MET A 45 -0.28 -15.63 -1.14
N ALA A 46 -1.48 -15.04 -1.15
CA ALA A 46 -2.70 -15.76 -1.50
C ALA A 46 -2.70 -16.27 -2.96
N GLY A 47 -2.16 -15.48 -3.90
CA GLY A 47 -1.96 -15.90 -5.29
C GLY A 47 -0.91 -17.00 -5.44
N THR A 48 0.15 -16.98 -4.63
CA THR A 48 1.19 -18.03 -4.64
C THR A 48 0.68 -19.37 -4.13
N THR A 49 -0.17 -19.40 -3.10
CA THR A 49 -0.73 -20.65 -2.55
C THR A 49 -1.68 -21.34 -3.53
N ALA A 50 -2.36 -20.59 -4.41
CA ALA A 50 -3.29 -21.16 -5.39
C ALA A 50 -2.62 -21.86 -6.58
N VAL A 51 -1.33 -21.59 -6.85
CA VAL A 51 -0.57 -22.23 -7.95
C VAL A 51 0.16 -23.49 -7.47
N ALA A 52 0.29 -23.68 -6.17
CA ALA A 52 1.05 -24.77 -5.56
C ALA A 52 0.17 -25.92 -5.01
N ALA A 53 -1.13 -25.92 -5.30
CA ALA A 53 -2.10 -26.93 -4.85
C ALA A 53 -2.62 -27.80 -6.00
#